data_AF-A0A7V7KI48-F1
#
_entry.id   AF-A0A7V7KI48-F1
#
_cell.length_a   1.000
_cell.length_b   1.000
_cell.length_c   1.000
_cell.angle_alpha   90.00
_cell.angle_beta   90.00
_cell.angle_gamma   90.00
#
_symmetry.space_group_name_H-M   'P 1'
#
loop_
_entity.id
_entity.type
_entity.pdbx_description
1 polymer ?
#
loop_
_entity_poly.entity_id
_entity_poly.type
_entity_poly.pdbx_seq_one_letter_code
_entity_poly.pdbx_strand_id
1 'polypeptide(L)'
;MAFKGKGRAVNREELAEVFGVSLNTVSTWVRNGCPFDQRGRQGKPWQFNTRDVSEWLRDQARIEAESDAPLDEFALKLRKLAAETAQAELDLAVARKQVAPIDEFERARALENATVRANVMNVPSRVVSQLIGETDEGRFKEVLSAELVQALESAADAEIELEEEDEDDADGN
;
A
#
# COMPACT_ATOMS: atom_id res chain seq x y z
N MET A 1 34.41 -34.18 -8.64
CA MET A 1 34.32 -35.61 -9.00
C MET A 1 33.55 -35.70 -10.30
N ALA A 2 34.15 -36.22 -11.38
CA ALA A 2 33.50 -36.27 -12.70
C ALA A 2 32.49 -37.44 -12.74
N PHE A 3 31.22 -37.12 -12.89
CA PHE A 3 30.14 -38.10 -12.92
C PHE A 3 30.11 -38.79 -14.30
N LYS A 4 30.58 -40.03 -14.36
CA LYS A 4 30.87 -40.77 -15.60
C LYS A 4 29.61 -41.38 -16.21
N GLY A 5 28.73 -40.55 -16.77
CA GLY A 5 27.63 -40.97 -17.65
C GLY A 5 28.02 -40.87 -19.13
N LYS A 6 27.51 -41.75 -20.00
CA LYS A 6 27.86 -41.81 -21.45
C LYS A 6 27.43 -40.54 -22.22
N GLY A 7 28.22 -39.47 -22.15
CA GLY A 7 28.18 -38.39 -23.14
C GLY A 7 29.24 -38.60 -24.23
N ARG A 8 29.18 -37.81 -25.30
CA ARG A 8 30.15 -37.88 -26.40
C ARG A 8 31.30 -36.92 -26.08
N ALA A 9 32.52 -37.41 -26.14
CA ALA A 9 33.70 -36.57 -26.09
C ALA A 9 33.84 -35.83 -27.43
N VAL A 10 33.79 -34.50 -27.40
CA VAL A 10 33.77 -33.62 -28.58
C VAL A 10 34.79 -32.50 -28.45
N ASN A 11 35.26 -31.98 -29.58
CA ASN A 11 36.07 -30.76 -29.63
C ASN A 11 35.17 -29.49 -29.61
N ARG A 12 35.75 -28.29 -29.68
CA ARG A 12 34.97 -27.02 -29.65
C ARG A 12 34.04 -26.83 -30.85
N GLU A 13 34.45 -27.29 -32.03
CA GLU A 13 33.67 -27.16 -33.27
C GLU A 13 32.49 -28.12 -33.26
N GLU A 14 32.74 -29.37 -32.89
CA GLU A 14 31.69 -30.37 -32.70
C GLU A 14 30.74 -29.99 -31.55
N LEU A 15 31.23 -29.37 -30.46
CA LEU A 15 30.39 -28.88 -29.39
C LEU A 15 29.46 -27.75 -29.88
N ALA A 16 29.99 -26.83 -30.69
CA ALA A 16 29.21 -25.77 -31.29
C ALA A 16 28.12 -26.33 -32.21
N GLU A 17 28.44 -27.35 -33.02
CA GLU A 17 27.49 -28.04 -33.90
C GLU A 17 26.40 -28.79 -33.11
N VAL A 18 26.79 -29.57 -32.09
CA VAL A 18 25.87 -30.37 -31.27
C VAL A 18 24.83 -29.49 -30.56
N PHE A 19 25.24 -28.32 -30.08
CA PHE A 19 24.35 -27.38 -29.38
C PHE A 19 23.76 -26.31 -30.29
N GLY A 20 24.07 -26.31 -31.60
CA GLY A 20 23.55 -25.34 -32.57
C GLY A 20 23.98 -23.89 -32.31
N VAL A 21 25.16 -23.68 -31.72
CA VAL A 21 25.68 -22.35 -31.33
C VAL A 21 26.95 -21.98 -32.09
N SER A 22 27.39 -20.73 -31.98
CA SER A 22 28.66 -20.28 -32.57
C SER A 22 29.89 -20.72 -31.75
N LEU A 23 31.06 -20.83 -32.39
CA LEU A 23 32.34 -21.04 -31.69
C LEU A 23 32.66 -19.96 -30.66
N ASN A 24 32.19 -18.73 -30.87
CA ASN A 24 32.37 -17.65 -29.92
C ASN A 24 31.53 -17.89 -28.64
N THR A 25 30.31 -18.40 -28.79
CA THR A 25 29.44 -18.79 -27.68
C THR A 25 30.10 -19.89 -26.83
N VAL A 26 30.66 -20.91 -27.47
CA VAL A 26 31.42 -21.96 -26.77
C VAL A 26 32.65 -21.37 -26.05
N SER A 27 33.33 -20.42 -26.66
CA SER A 27 34.47 -19.73 -26.03
C SER A 27 34.04 -18.93 -24.79
N THR A 28 32.86 -18.30 -24.82
CA THR A 28 32.26 -17.64 -23.67
C THR A 28 31.90 -18.64 -22.57
N TRP A 29 31.33 -19.79 -22.90
CA TRP A 29 31.06 -20.85 -21.92
C TRP A 29 32.32 -21.30 -21.20
N VAL A 30 33.43 -21.50 -21.92
CA VAL A 30 34.72 -21.86 -21.32
C VAL A 30 35.22 -20.79 -20.35
N ARG A 31 35.04 -19.50 -20.67
CA ARG A 31 35.38 -18.39 -19.75
C ARG A 31 34.49 -18.38 -18.51
N ASN A 32 33.23 -18.76 -18.66
CA ASN A 32 32.23 -18.82 -17.58
C ASN A 32 32.33 -20.10 -16.74
N GLY A 33 33.36 -20.95 -16.95
CA GLY A 33 33.59 -22.14 -16.13
C GLY A 33 32.95 -23.42 -16.65
N CYS A 34 32.67 -23.52 -17.94
CA CYS A 34 32.13 -24.73 -18.57
C CYS A 34 33.03 -25.97 -18.29
N PRO A 35 32.44 -27.12 -17.88
CA PRO A 35 33.19 -28.35 -17.62
C PRO A 35 33.93 -28.88 -18.85
N PHE A 36 35.17 -29.33 -18.67
CA PHE A 36 36.00 -29.93 -19.73
C PHE A 36 36.79 -31.12 -19.21
N ASP A 37 37.06 -32.10 -20.09
CA ASP A 37 37.86 -33.28 -19.77
C ASP A 37 39.36 -33.02 -20.03
N GLN A 38 39.67 -32.27 -21.09
CA GLN A 38 41.04 -31.90 -21.44
C GLN A 38 41.12 -30.43 -21.85
N ARG A 39 41.98 -29.70 -21.14
CA ARG A 39 42.33 -28.32 -21.48
C ARG A 39 43.18 -28.31 -22.75
N GLY A 40 42.77 -27.51 -23.73
CA GLY A 40 43.56 -27.28 -24.93
C GLY A 40 44.88 -26.58 -24.62
N ARG A 41 45.98 -27.10 -25.16
CA ARG A 41 47.33 -26.52 -25.09
C ARG A 41 48.03 -26.74 -26.44
N GLN A 42 49.18 -26.11 -26.68
CA GLN A 42 49.90 -26.30 -27.95
C GLN A 42 50.13 -27.80 -28.21
N GLY A 43 49.57 -28.31 -29.32
CA GLY A 43 49.61 -29.73 -29.68
C GLY A 43 48.53 -30.65 -29.07
N LYS A 44 47.59 -30.14 -28.24
CA LYS A 44 46.45 -30.91 -27.74
C LYS A 44 45.12 -30.13 -27.89
N PRO A 45 44.13 -30.67 -28.62
CA PRO A 45 42.82 -30.01 -28.76
C PRO A 45 42.05 -30.03 -27.43
N TRP A 46 41.07 -29.13 -27.33
CA TRP A 46 40.11 -29.16 -26.22
C TRP A 46 39.19 -30.37 -26.34
N GLN A 47 38.83 -30.97 -25.21
CA GLN A 47 37.88 -32.08 -25.15
C GLN A 47 36.82 -31.82 -24.09
N PHE A 48 35.56 -31.92 -24.50
CA PHE A 48 34.38 -31.70 -23.67
C PHE A 48 33.49 -32.93 -23.71
N ASN A 49 32.82 -33.20 -22.61
CA ASN A 49 31.75 -34.17 -22.54
C ASN A 49 30.41 -33.46 -22.74
N THR A 50 29.68 -33.79 -23.80
CA THR A 50 28.39 -33.13 -24.12
C THR A 50 27.37 -33.22 -22.98
N ARG A 51 27.39 -34.28 -22.17
CA ARG A 51 26.49 -34.43 -21.02
C ARG A 51 26.80 -33.39 -19.95
N ASP A 52 28.06 -33.28 -19.56
CA ASP A 52 28.50 -32.41 -18.47
C ASP A 52 28.26 -30.93 -18.82
N VAL A 53 28.48 -30.58 -20.09
CA VAL A 53 28.15 -29.25 -20.62
C VAL A 53 26.64 -28.99 -20.57
N SER A 54 25.81 -29.97 -20.94
CA SER A 54 24.34 -29.82 -20.91
C SER A 54 23.78 -29.68 -19.49
N GLU A 55 24.35 -30.39 -18.52
CA GLU A 55 23.96 -30.29 -17.10
C GLU A 55 24.37 -28.93 -16.54
N TRP A 56 25.59 -28.48 -16.83
CA TRP A 56 26.06 -27.14 -16.45
C TRP A 56 25.19 -26.02 -17.04
N LEU A 57 24.79 -26.11 -18.31
CA LEU A 57 23.89 -25.11 -18.93
C LEU A 57 22.51 -25.07 -18.26
N ARG A 58 21.97 -26.23 -17.84
CA ARG A 58 20.71 -26.28 -17.08
C ARG A 58 20.85 -25.66 -15.69
N ASP A 59 21.99 -25.89 -15.04
CA ASP A 59 22.28 -25.28 -13.74
C ASP A 59 22.46 -23.77 -13.86
N GLN A 60 23.13 -23.28 -14.91
CA GLN A 60 23.22 -21.84 -15.18
C GLN A 60 21.84 -21.23 -15.46
N ALA A 61 20.99 -21.87 -16.26
CA ALA A 61 19.63 -21.38 -16.52
C ALA A 61 18.76 -21.37 -15.24
N ARG A 62 18.95 -22.34 -14.33
CA ARG A 62 18.30 -22.33 -13.01
C ARG A 62 18.82 -21.19 -12.15
N ILE A 63 20.14 -20.98 -12.11
CA ILE A 63 20.74 -19.88 -11.37
C ILE A 63 20.31 -18.52 -11.95
N GLU A 64 20.20 -18.35 -13.26
CA GLU A 64 19.69 -17.11 -13.88
C GLU A 64 18.20 -16.88 -13.57
N ALA A 65 17.41 -17.95 -13.44
CA ALA A 65 16.01 -17.87 -13.02
C ALA A 65 15.86 -17.61 -11.50
N GLU A 66 16.81 -18.08 -10.69
CA GLU A 66 16.89 -17.87 -9.24
C GLU A 66 17.67 -16.60 -8.86
N SER A 67 18.47 -16.02 -9.76
CA SER A 67 19.25 -14.80 -9.55
C SER A 67 18.37 -13.57 -9.69
N ASP A 68 17.65 -13.41 -8.60
CA ASP A 68 16.77 -12.38 -8.10
C ASP A 68 17.36 -10.95 -8.12
N ALA A 69 17.11 -10.19 -9.20
CA ALA A 69 17.00 -8.73 -9.23
C ALA A 69 16.42 -8.31 -10.60
N PRO A 70 15.10 -8.03 -10.75
CA PRO A 70 14.45 -6.86 -10.12
C PRO A 70 12.95 -7.10 -9.79
N LEU A 71 12.61 -8.19 -9.10
CA LEU A 71 11.22 -8.39 -8.63
C LEU A 71 10.91 -7.48 -7.43
N ASP A 72 11.88 -7.24 -6.56
CA ASP A 72 11.69 -6.40 -5.36
C ASP A 72 11.49 -4.91 -5.71
N GLU A 73 12.31 -4.34 -6.61
CA GLU A 73 12.16 -2.93 -7.02
C GLU A 73 10.83 -2.67 -7.75
N PHE A 74 10.42 -3.59 -8.62
CA PHE A 74 9.15 -3.48 -9.31
C PHE A 74 7.96 -3.65 -8.36
N ALA A 75 8.02 -4.61 -7.44
CA ALA A 75 6.99 -4.82 -6.42
C ALA A 75 6.85 -3.63 -5.47
N LEU A 76 7.97 -3.05 -5.02
CA LEU A 76 7.99 -1.82 -4.21
C LEU A 76 7.40 -0.63 -4.98
N LYS A 77 7.77 -0.45 -6.25
CA LYS A 77 7.18 0.58 -7.12
C LYS A 77 5.68 0.42 -7.29
N LEU A 78 5.21 -0.81 -7.51
CA LEU A 78 3.78 -1.10 -7.65
C LEU A 78 3.02 -0.83 -6.34
N ARG A 79 3.58 -1.21 -5.19
CA ARG A 79 2.99 -0.92 -3.87
C ARG A 79 2.95 0.58 -3.59
N LYS A 80 4.01 1.32 -3.96
CA LYS A 80 4.06 2.78 -3.84
C LYS A 80 2.98 3.41 -4.72
N LEU A 81 2.88 3.01 -5.98
CA LEU A 81 1.86 3.50 -6.90
C LEU A 81 0.45 3.22 -6.37
N ALA A 82 0.20 2.02 -5.83
CA ALA A 82 -1.08 1.67 -5.22
C ALA A 82 -1.42 2.55 -4.01
N ALA A 83 -0.44 2.86 -3.15
CA ALA A 83 -0.62 3.76 -2.02
C ALA A 83 -0.87 5.21 -2.48
N GLU A 84 -0.12 5.71 -3.46
CA GLU A 84 -0.33 7.03 -4.07
C GLU A 84 -1.73 7.15 -4.70
N THR A 85 -2.21 6.10 -5.39
CA THR A 85 -3.57 6.09 -5.94
C THR A 85 -4.64 6.09 -4.85
N ALA A 86 -4.44 5.31 -3.77
CA ALA A 86 -5.39 5.25 -2.67
C ALA A 86 -5.46 6.59 -1.93
N GLN A 87 -4.32 7.26 -1.74
CA GLN A 87 -4.28 8.60 -1.17
C GLN A 87 -5.04 9.60 -2.05
N ALA A 88 -4.78 9.60 -3.36
CA ALA A 88 -5.48 10.49 -4.29
C ALA A 88 -7.00 10.25 -4.32
N GLU A 89 -7.45 9.01 -4.15
CA GLU A 89 -8.87 8.68 -4.02
C GLU A 89 -9.48 9.21 -2.71
N LEU A 90 -8.75 9.12 -1.59
CA LEU A 90 -9.16 9.69 -0.30
C LEU A 90 -9.23 11.22 -0.37
N ASP A 91 -8.20 11.88 -0.90
CA ASP A 91 -8.17 13.34 -1.05
C ASP A 91 -9.33 13.84 -1.92
N LEU A 92 -9.62 13.12 -3.00
CA LEU A 92 -10.76 13.40 -3.86
C LEU A 92 -12.09 13.17 -3.14
N ALA A 93 -12.20 12.16 -2.27
CA ALA A 93 -13.38 11.92 -1.46
C ALA A 93 -13.57 13.01 -0.40
N VAL A 94 -12.50 13.49 0.24
CA VAL A 94 -12.50 14.64 1.16
C VAL A 94 -12.93 15.91 0.43
N ALA A 95 -12.35 16.21 -0.73
CA ALA A 95 -12.71 17.37 -1.55
C ALA A 95 -14.17 17.33 -2.03
N ARG A 96 -14.72 16.12 -2.26
CA ARG A 96 -16.14 15.90 -2.54
C ARG A 96 -17.02 15.88 -1.30
N LYS A 97 -16.47 16.10 -0.10
CA LYS A 97 -17.15 16.08 1.20
C LYS A 97 -17.86 14.74 1.48
N GLN A 98 -17.29 13.64 1.01
CA GLN A 98 -17.83 12.29 1.20
C GLN A 98 -17.26 11.59 2.43
N VAL A 99 -16.05 11.97 2.84
CA VAL A 99 -15.35 11.45 4.02
C VAL A 99 -14.71 12.60 4.79
N ALA A 100 -14.56 12.42 6.10
CA ALA A 100 -13.88 13.33 7.00
C ALA A 100 -13.13 12.52 8.06
N PRO A 101 -12.09 13.10 8.71
CA PRO A 101 -11.43 12.48 9.84
C PRO A 101 -12.41 12.15 10.97
N ILE A 102 -12.21 10.99 11.60
CA ILE A 102 -13.12 10.49 12.65
C ILE A 102 -13.03 11.38 13.90
N ASP A 103 -11.84 11.86 14.23
CA ASP A 103 -11.57 12.73 15.37
C ASP A 103 -12.24 14.10 15.22
N GLU A 104 -12.18 14.71 14.02
CA GLU A 104 -12.95 15.93 13.71
C GLU A 104 -14.46 15.71 13.89
N PHE A 105 -14.97 14.59 13.36
CA PHE A 105 -16.37 14.23 13.53
C PHE A 105 -16.77 14.06 15.00
N GLU A 106 -15.94 13.38 15.79
CA GLU A 106 -16.16 13.19 17.23
C GLU A 106 -16.18 14.52 17.98
N ARG A 107 -15.24 15.43 17.68
CA ARG A 107 -15.21 16.78 18.25
C ARG A 107 -16.47 17.57 17.89
N ALA A 108 -16.87 17.57 16.61
CA ALA A 108 -18.08 18.25 16.15
C ALA A 108 -19.33 17.73 16.86
N ARG A 109 -19.47 16.40 16.96
CA ARG A 109 -20.60 15.77 17.67
C ARG A 109 -20.60 16.09 19.16
N ALA A 110 -19.44 16.16 19.79
CA ALA A 110 -19.33 16.54 21.19
C ALA A 110 -19.78 17.99 21.42
N LEU A 111 -19.39 18.91 20.54
CA LEU A 111 -19.79 20.31 20.62
C LEU A 111 -21.30 20.47 20.39
N GLU A 112 -21.85 19.83 19.34
CA GLU A 112 -23.29 19.84 19.06
C GLU A 112 -24.11 19.38 20.26
N ASN A 113 -23.71 18.25 20.87
CA ASN A 113 -24.37 17.72 22.05
C ASN A 113 -24.22 18.64 23.28
N ALA A 114 -23.12 19.38 23.40
CA ALA A 114 -22.93 20.38 24.45
C ALA A 114 -23.88 21.57 24.27
N THR A 115 -24.05 22.06 23.04
CA THR A 115 -24.97 23.14 22.69
C THR A 115 -26.42 22.75 22.95
N VAL A 116 -26.84 21.56 22.48
CA VAL A 116 -28.18 21.02 22.76
C VAL A 116 -28.44 20.96 24.26
N ARG A 117 -27.50 20.39 25.04
CA ARG A 117 -27.63 20.29 26.50
C ARG A 117 -27.76 21.66 27.15
N ALA A 118 -26.94 22.64 26.76
CA ALA A 118 -26.98 23.98 27.31
C ALA A 118 -28.33 24.66 27.04
N ASN A 119 -28.83 24.58 25.81
CA ASN A 119 -30.08 25.22 25.40
C ASN A 119 -31.30 24.63 26.13
N VAL A 120 -31.36 23.30 26.25
CA VAL A 120 -32.45 22.59 26.94
C VAL A 120 -32.42 22.86 28.44
N MET A 121 -31.25 22.81 29.07
CA MET A 121 -31.13 23.07 30.52
C MET A 121 -31.44 24.52 30.90
N ASN A 122 -31.40 25.45 29.94
CA ASN A 122 -31.77 26.84 30.12
C ASN A 122 -33.25 27.12 29.80
N VAL A 123 -34.07 26.12 29.46
CA VAL A 123 -35.53 26.29 29.24
C VAL A 123 -36.25 26.75 30.52
N PRO A 124 -36.04 26.15 31.71
CA PRO A 124 -36.79 26.52 32.90
C PRO A 124 -36.65 28.01 33.26
N SER A 125 -35.45 28.56 33.17
CA SER A 125 -35.18 29.99 33.42
C SER A 125 -35.95 30.92 32.46
N ARG A 126 -36.24 30.49 31.23
CA ARG A 126 -36.93 31.30 30.22
C ARG A 126 -38.45 31.29 30.37
N VAL A 127 -39.02 30.19 30.84
CA VAL A 127 -40.49 30.02 30.95
C VAL A 127 -41.05 30.35 32.33
N VAL A 128 -40.21 30.35 33.38
CA VAL A 128 -40.69 30.55 34.77
C VAL A 128 -41.54 31.81 34.92
N SER A 129 -41.14 32.92 34.30
CA SER A 129 -41.89 34.19 34.36
C SER A 129 -43.25 34.12 33.67
N GLN A 130 -43.41 33.30 32.64
CA GLN A 130 -44.65 33.12 31.88
C GLN A 130 -45.66 32.21 32.61
N LEU A 131 -45.17 31.38 33.53
CA LEU A 131 -45.96 30.37 34.25
C LEU A 131 -46.31 30.79 35.70
N ILE A 132 -45.89 31.99 36.14
CA ILE A 132 -46.18 32.47 37.50
C ILE A 132 -47.70 32.67 37.65
N GLY A 133 -48.30 31.94 38.59
CA GLY A 133 -49.74 32.03 38.87
C GLY A 133 -50.61 31.24 37.90
N GLU A 134 -50.02 30.54 36.93
CA GLU A 134 -50.75 29.65 36.04
C GLU A 134 -51.20 28.39 36.80
N THR A 135 -52.39 27.90 36.48
CA THR A 135 -52.98 26.69 37.09
C THR A 135 -53.54 25.72 36.06
N ASP A 136 -53.67 26.14 34.80
CA ASP A 136 -54.09 25.27 33.70
C ASP A 136 -52.91 24.41 33.20
N GLU A 137 -53.02 23.10 33.42
CA GLU A 137 -52.07 22.11 32.91
C GLU A 137 -51.89 22.18 31.38
N GLY A 138 -52.96 22.54 30.64
CA GLY A 138 -52.91 22.74 29.20
C GLY A 138 -51.91 23.82 28.80
N ARG A 139 -51.96 24.97 29.48
CA ARG A 139 -51.01 26.07 29.27
C ARG A 139 -49.59 25.73 29.67
N PHE A 140 -49.37 24.99 30.77
CA PHE A 140 -48.03 24.50 31.12
C PHE A 140 -47.42 23.68 29.99
N LYS A 141 -48.18 22.71 29.45
CA LYS A 141 -47.71 21.85 28.35
C LYS A 141 -47.44 22.64 27.08
N GLU A 142 -48.31 23.59 26.74
CA GLU A 142 -48.13 24.45 25.56
C GLU A 142 -46.83 25.26 25.65
N VAL A 143 -46.63 26.01 26.74
CA VAL A 143 -45.46 26.88 26.92
C VAL A 143 -44.17 26.08 27.01
N LEU A 144 -44.15 24.99 27.78
CA LEU A 144 -42.96 24.14 27.92
C LEU A 144 -42.58 23.48 26.60
N SER A 145 -43.56 22.98 25.84
CA SER A 145 -43.30 22.34 24.55
C SER A 145 -42.79 23.34 23.53
N ALA A 146 -43.41 24.53 23.46
CA ALA A 146 -42.98 25.59 22.56
C ALA A 146 -41.53 26.02 22.85
N GLU A 147 -41.18 26.21 24.13
CA GLU A 147 -39.83 26.62 24.49
C GLU A 147 -38.78 25.50 24.25
N LEU A 148 -39.14 24.23 24.48
CA LEU A 148 -38.26 23.10 24.16
C LEU A 148 -38.01 22.99 22.66
N VAL A 149 -39.04 23.17 21.84
CA VAL A 149 -38.90 23.19 20.37
C VAL A 149 -37.96 24.32 19.97
N GLN A 150 -38.19 25.54 20.46
CA GLN A 150 -37.33 26.69 20.16
C GLN A 150 -35.86 26.46 20.61
N ALA A 151 -35.65 25.82 21.77
CA ALA A 151 -34.32 25.50 22.27
C ALA A 151 -33.57 24.51 21.35
N LEU A 152 -34.29 23.52 20.81
CA LEU A 152 -33.74 22.51 19.90
C LEU A 152 -33.48 23.09 18.51
N GLU A 153 -34.39 23.90 17.97
CA GLU A 153 -34.19 24.62 16.71
C GLU A 153 -32.97 25.55 16.79
N SER A 154 -32.87 26.32 17.88
CA SER A 154 -31.71 27.19 18.11
C SER A 154 -30.39 26.42 18.25
N ALA A 155 -30.44 25.18 18.74
CA ALA A 155 -29.25 24.32 18.82
C ALA A 155 -28.89 23.70 17.46
N ALA A 156 -29.89 23.40 16.63
CA ALA A 156 -29.71 22.85 15.29
C ALA A 156 -29.15 23.89 14.30
N ASP A 157 -29.56 25.15 14.45
CA ASP A 157 -29.10 26.27 13.63
C ASP A 157 -27.77 26.87 14.12
N ALA A 158 -27.25 26.41 15.26
CA ALA A 158 -25.99 26.90 15.80
C ALA A 158 -24.83 26.46 14.89
N GLU A 159 -24.08 27.43 14.36
CA GLU A 159 -22.89 27.15 13.57
C GLU A 159 -21.77 26.63 14.49
N ILE A 160 -21.28 25.44 14.18
CA ILE A 160 -20.18 24.78 14.90
C ILE A 160 -18.91 25.08 14.13
N GLU A 161 -18.15 26.06 14.61
CA GLU A 161 -16.79 26.30 14.15
C GLU A 161 -15.88 25.24 14.79
N LEU A 162 -15.29 24.40 13.94
CA LEU A 162 -14.16 23.57 14.34
C LEU A 162 -12.91 24.41 14.11
N GLU A 163 -12.17 24.70 15.18
CA GLU A 163 -10.81 25.25 15.01
C GLU A 163 -10.00 24.22 14.23
N GLU A 164 -9.46 24.63 13.08
CA GLU A 164 -8.46 23.83 12.37
C GLU A 164 -7.26 23.72 13.31
N GLU A 165 -6.94 22.50 13.79
CA GLU A 165 -5.63 22.27 14.38
C GLU A 165 -4.65 22.44 13.22
N ASP A 166 -3.90 23.55 13.22
CA ASP A 166 -2.81 23.77 12.28
C ASP A 166 -1.98 22.47 12.19
N GLU A 167 -1.80 21.93 10.98
CA GLU A 167 -0.85 20.84 10.69
C GLU A 167 0.60 21.33 10.90
N ASP A 168 0.93 21.79 12.10
CA ASP A 168 2.30 22.03 12.51
C ASP A 168 2.85 20.72 13.10
N ASP A 169 3.97 20.27 12.51
CA ASP A 169 4.85 19.19 12.94
C ASP A 169 4.66 17.79 12.34
N ALA A 170 4.69 17.70 11.00
CA ALA A 170 5.08 16.47 10.30
C ALA A 170 6.27 16.63 9.34
N ASP A 171 7.18 17.57 9.61
CA ASP A 171 8.52 17.62 9.00
C ASP A 171 9.59 17.66 10.11
N GLY A 172 9.77 16.53 10.78
CA GLY A 172 10.73 16.37 11.88
C GLY A 172 11.45 15.02 11.84
N ASN A 173 12.66 15.04 11.26
CA ASN A 173 13.76 14.05 11.28
C ASN A 173 13.86 13.03 10.13
#